data_AF-A0A4V1SCI8-F1
#
_entry.id   AF-A0A4V1SCI8-F1
#
_cell.length_a   1.000
_cell.length_b   1.000
_cell.length_c   1.000
_cell.angle_alpha   90.00
_cell.angle_beta   90.00
_cell.angle_gamma   90.00
#
_symmetry.space_group_name_H-M   'P 1'
#
loop_
_entity.id
_entity.type
_entity.pdbx_description
1 polymer ?
#
loop_
_entity_poly.entity_id
_entity_poly.type
_entity_poly.pdbx_seq_one_letter_code
_entity_poly.pdbx_strand_id
1 'polypeptide(L)' 'MKRLFLLDGMALVYRAHFAFIQNPIRNSKGTNTSALYGFINTLLFILEKENPTHIGV' A
#
# COMPACT_ATOMS: atom_id res chain seq x y z
N MET A 1 23.59 -6.38 7.34
CA MET A 1 22.82 -6.00 8.56
C MET A 1 21.39 -6.47 8.39
N LYS A 2 20.76 -7.02 9.43
CA LYS A 2 19.33 -7.39 9.40
C LYS A 2 18.49 -6.15 9.72
N ARG A 3 17.51 -5.83 8.87
CA ARG A 3 16.56 -4.72 9.04
C ARG A 3 15.13 -5.25 9.03
N LEU A 4 14.36 -4.83 10.03
CA LEU A 4 12.94 -5.12 10.20
C LEU A 4 12.14 -3.84 9.93
N PHE A 5 11.12 -3.96 9.07
CA PHE A 5 10.17 -2.89 8.81
C PHE A 5 8.80 -3.29 9.37
N LEU A 6 8.23 -2.42 10.19
CA LEU A 6 6.89 -2.56 10.74
C LEU A 6 6.02 -1.45 10.16
N LEU A 7 4.93 -1.85 9.52
CA LEU A 7 4.02 -0.95 8.83
C LEU A 7 2.68 -0.96 9.55
N ASP A 8 2.09 0.22 9.75
CA ASP A 8 0.68 0.30 10.18
C ASP A 8 -0.21 0.10 8.96
N GLY A 9 -0.77 -1.10 8.83
CA GLY A 9 -1.63 -1.47 7.70
C GLY A 9 -2.88 -0.60 7.57
N MET A 10 -3.56 -0.30 8.69
CA MET A 10 -4.80 0.48 8.65
C MET A 10 -4.53 1.93 8.28
N ALA A 11 -3.47 2.53 8.83
CA ALA A 11 -3.08 3.89 8.45
C ALA A 11 -2.71 3.99 6.96
N LEU A 12 -2.02 2.99 6.41
CA LEU A 12 -1.67 2.96 4.99
C LEU A 12 -2.89 2.80 4.09
N VAL A 13 -3.80 1.88 4.41
CA VAL A 13 -5.05 1.68 3.66
C VAL A 13 -5.92 2.93 3.70
N TYR A 14 -6.03 3.59 4.86
CA TYR A 14 -6.79 4.84 5.00
C TYR A 14 -6.18 5.93 4.11
N ARG A 15 -4.86 6.17 4.20
CA ARG A 15 -4.19 7.15 3.31
C ARG A 15 -4.39 6.83 1.83
N ALA A 16 -4.25 5.57 1.43
CA ALA A 16 -4.47 5.14 0.06
C ALA A 16 -5.91 5.39 -0.40
N HIS A 17 -6.91 5.16 0.46
CA HIS A 17 -8.30 5.45 0.13
C HIS A 17 -8.52 6.93 -0.19
N PHE A 18 -8.03 7.84 0.65
CA PHE A 18 -8.22 9.28 0.43
C PHE A 18 -7.39 9.84 -0.72
N ALA A 19 -6.23 9.26 -1.02
CA ALA A 19 -5.41 9.66 -2.17
C ALA A 19 -6.16 9.51 -3.51
N PHE A 20 -7.09 8.55 -3.60
CA PHE A 20 -7.85 8.25 -4.82
C PHE A 20 -9.35 8.57 -4.68
N ILE A 21 -9.77 9.35 -3.69
CA ILE A 21 -11.19 9.62 -3.45
C ILE A 21 -11.87 10.36 -4.62
N GLN A 22 -11.12 11.25 -5.29
CA GLN A 22 -11.60 12.02 -6.45
C GLN A 22 -11.56 11.23 -7.76
N ASN A 23 -10.65 10.26 -7.86
CA ASN A 23 -10.43 9.45 -9.06
C ASN A 23 -10.27 7.97 -8.68
N PRO A 24 -11.38 7.28 -8.35
CA PRO A 24 -11.32 5.92 -7.87
C PRO A 24 -10.90 4.96 -8.98
N ILE A 25 -9.93 4.11 -8.68
CA ILE A 25 -9.53 2.99 -9.53
C ILE A 25 -10.55 1.88 -9.35
N ARG A 26 -11.07 1.35 -10.46
CA ARG A 26 -12.06 0.28 -10.49
C ARG A 26 -11.60 -0.86 -11.39
N ASN A 27 -11.95 -2.09 -11.02
CA ASN A 27 -11.72 -3.26 -11.88
C ASN A 27 -12.80 -3.39 -12.98
N SER A 28 -12.68 -4.40 -13.84
CA SER A 28 -13.64 -4.68 -14.92
C SER A 28 -15.07 -4.99 -14.45
N LYS A 29 -15.26 -5.30 -13.16
CA LYS A 29 -16.57 -5.52 -12.52
C LYS A 29 -17.12 -4.25 -11.85
N GLY A 30 -16.42 -3.11 -11.98
CA GLY A 30 -16.80 -1.83 -11.38
C GLY A 30 -16.47 -1.70 -9.89
N THR A 31 -15.86 -2.70 -9.26
CA THR A 31 -15.49 -2.67 -7.83
C THR A 31 -14.34 -1.68 -7.61
N ASN A 32 -14.46 -0.81 -6.60
CA ASN A 32 -13.40 0.12 -6.23
C ASN A 32 -12.22 -0.64 -5.60
N THR A 33 -11.04 -0.49 -6.20
CA THR A 33 -9.78 -1.13 -5.76
C THR A 33 -8.71 -0.12 -5.36
N SER A 34 -9.07 1.15 -5.19
CA SER A 34 -8.11 2.24 -5.02
C SER A 34 -7.26 2.11 -3.76
N ALA A 35 -7.89 1.76 -2.63
CA ALA A 35 -7.19 1.61 -1.36
C ALA A 35 -6.17 0.46 -1.42
N LEU A 36 -6.56 -0.65 -2.04
CA LEU A 36 -5.66 -1.80 -2.27
C LEU A 36 -4.50 -1.42 -3.20
N TYR A 37 -4.80 -0.72 -4.29
CA TYR A 37 -3.80 -0.27 -5.26
C TYR A 37 -2.76 0.65 -4.61
N GLY A 38 -3.19 1.67 -3.87
CA GLY A 38 -2.26 2.58 -3.18
C GLY A 38 -1.46 1.90 -2.08
N PHE A 39 -2.08 0.97 -1.33
CA PHE A 39 -1.39 0.19 -0.31
C PHE A 39 -0.27 -0.67 -0.91
N ILE A 40 -0.58 -1.45 -1.95
CA ILE A 40 0.39 -2.34 -2.59
C ILE A 40 1.52 -1.55 -3.27
N ASN A 41 1.22 -0.44 -3.94
CA ASN A 41 2.27 0.40 -4.53
C ASN A 41 3.22 0.96 -3.47
N THR A 42 2.70 1.39 -2.33
CA THR A 42 3.54 1.88 -1.22
C THR A 42 4.41 0.76 -0.66
N LEU A 43 3.84 -0.44 -0.50
CA LEU A 43 4.55 -1.62 -0.02
C LEU A 43 5.69 -2.02 -0.97
N LEU A 44 5.40 -2.14 -2.27
CA LEU A 44 6.40 -2.47 -3.29
C LEU A 44 7.53 -1.44 -3.32
N PHE A 45 7.20 -0.15 -3.28
CA PHE A 45 8.19 0.92 -3.22
C PHE A 45 9.14 0.78 -2.03
N ILE A 46 8.61 0.45 -0.84
CA ILE A 46 9.44 0.23 0.36
C ILE A 46 10.32 -1.01 0.18
N LEU A 47 9.78 -2.11 -0.34
CA LEU A 47 10.54 -3.34 -0.56
C LEU A 47 11.71 -3.12 -1.52
N GLU A 48 11.45 -2.47 -2.66
CA GLU A 48 12.46 -2.20 -3.70
C GLU A 48 13.53 -1.22 -3.23
N LYS A 49 13.12 -0.12 -2.59
CA LYS A 49 14.03 0.95 -2.18
C LYS A 49 14.86 0.55 -0.97
N GLU A 50 14.20 -0.06 0.02
CA GLU A 50 14.83 -0.32 1.30
C GLU A 50 15.42 -1.72 1.40
N ASN A 51 15.06 -2.69 0.55
CA ASN A 51 15.57 -4.07 0.62
C ASN A 51 15.63 -4.62 2.07
N PRO A 52 14.48 -4.67 2.78
CA PRO A 52 14.45 -5.13 4.15
C PRO A 52 14.64 -6.65 4.23
N THR A 53 15.16 -7.12 5.36
CA THR A 53 15.30 -8.57 5.58
C THR A 53 14.03 -9.20 6.15
N HIS A 54 13.22 -8.41 6.85
CA HIS A 54 11.97 -8.84 7.47
C HIS A 54 10.96 -7.71 7.38
N ILE A 55 9.68 -8.08 7.26
CA ILE A 55 8.57 -7.13 7.19
C ILE A 55 7.41 -7.64 8.05
N GLY A 56 6.71 -6.71 8.69
CA GLY A 56 5.45 -6.93 9.40
C GLY A 56 4.47 -5.80 9.10
N VAL A 57 3.18 -6.15 9.07
CA VAL A 57 2.04 -5.24 8.84
C VAL A 57 1.00 -5.48 9.93
#